data_AF-A0A967GVI4-F1
#
_entry.id   AF-A0A967GVI4-F1
#
_cell.length_a   1.000
_cell.length_b   1.000
_cell.length_c   1.000
_cell.angle_alpha   90.00
_cell.angle_beta   90.00
_cell.angle_gamma   90.00
#
_symmetry.space_group_name_H-M   'P 1'
#
loop_
_entity.id
_entity.type
_entity.pdbx_description
1 polymer ?
#
loop_
_entity_poly.entity_id
_entity_poly.type
_entity_poly.pdbx_seq_one_letter_code
_entity_poly.pdbx_strand_id
1 'polypeptide(L)' 'IDPGKDVDGFHPVNVGKLVMEDDTGFVPCTPAGCVRLIGEAGVETSGAKAVVIGRSMIVGKPMALL' A
#
# COMPACT_ATOMS: atom_id res chain seq x y z
N ILE A 1 -0.99 3.15 18.62
CA ILE A 1 0.22 2.29 18.59
C ILE A 1 1.39 3.17 18.17
N ASP A 2 2.59 2.93 18.69
CA ASP A 2 3.81 3.62 18.22
C ASP A 2 3.98 3.39 16.70
N PRO A 3 4.20 4.42 15.87
CA PRO A 3 4.36 4.26 14.43
C PRO A 3 5.40 3.20 14.03
N GLY A 4 6.51 3.10 14.79
CA GLY A 4 7.57 2.13 14.56
C GLY A 4 7.22 0.70 14.96
N LYS A 5 6.03 0.48 15.53
CA LYS A 5 5.50 -0.84 15.90
C LYS A 5 4.14 -1.14 15.25
N ASP A 6 3.69 -0.27 14.36
CA ASP A 6 2.41 -0.39 13.66
C ASP A 6 2.57 -1.25 12.40
N VAL A 7 2.71 -2.55 12.61
CA VAL A 7 2.85 -3.57 11.55
C VAL A 7 1.66 -3.56 10.57
N ASP A 8 0.48 -3.11 11.02
CA ASP A 8 -0.70 -2.98 10.17
C ASP A 8 -0.67 -1.74 9.27
N GLY A 9 0.23 -0.78 9.50
CA GLY A 9 0.39 0.41 8.66
C GLY A 9 -0.79 1.40 8.70
N PHE A 10 -1.63 1.34 9.74
CA PHE A 10 -2.81 2.21 9.87
C PHE A 10 -2.57 3.46 10.71
N HIS A 11 -1.43 3.55 11.39
CA HIS A 11 -1.04 4.75 12.12
C HIS A 11 -0.95 5.93 11.14
N PRO A 12 -1.52 7.10 11.46
CA PRO A 12 -1.53 8.25 10.55
C PRO A 12 -0.16 8.65 10.00
N VAL A 13 0.91 8.43 10.79
CA VAL A 13 2.30 8.64 10.36
C VAL A 13 2.68 7.67 9.23
N ASN A 14 2.37 6.38 9.34
CA ASN A 14 2.65 5.39 8.29
C ASN A 14 1.81 5.63 7.04
N VAL A 15 0.55 6.02 7.21
CA VAL A 15 -0.30 6.46 6.10
C VAL A 15 0.29 7.69 5.41
N GLY A 16 0.80 8.66 6.18
CA GLY A 16 1.47 9.84 5.64
C GLY A 16 2.76 9.49 4.88
N LYS A 17 3.57 8.58 5.42
CA LYS A 17 4.78 8.09 4.75
C LYS A 17 4.46 7.39 3.42
N LEU A 18 3.43 6.54 3.39
CA LEU A 18 2.96 5.90 2.16
C LEU A 18 2.57 6.95 1.09
N VAL A 19 1.84 7.99 1.48
CA VAL A 19 1.44 9.08 0.55
C VAL A 19 2.65 9.88 0.04
N MET A 20 3.70 9.98 0.84
CA MET A 20 4.93 10.70 0.50
C MET A 20 5.99 9.81 -0.18
N GLU A 21 5.65 8.55 -0.49
CA GLU A 21 6.58 7.57 -1.05
C GLU A 21 7.83 7.34 -0.17
N ASP A 22 7.69 7.47 1.15
CA ASP A 22 8.74 7.21 2.14
C ASP A 22 8.76 5.72 2.53
N ASP A 23 9.83 5.02 2.11
CA ASP A 23 10.04 3.59 2.29
C ASP A 23 10.32 3.16 3.75
N THR A 24 10.48 4.12 4.67
CA THR A 24 10.64 3.86 6.10
C THR A 24 9.30 3.68 6.84
N GLY A 25 8.17 3.74 6.14
CA GLY A 25 6.83 3.55 6.69
C GLY A 25 6.31 2.11 6.56
N PHE A 26 5.48 1.68 7.51
CA PHE A 26 4.72 0.44 7.32
C PHE A 26 3.59 0.63 6.31
N VAL A 27 3.32 -0.41 5.53
CA VAL A 27 2.25 -0.44 4.53
C VAL A 27 1.22 -1.50 4.94
N PRO A 28 -0.08 -1.27 4.75
CA PRO A 28 -1.09 -2.27 5.04
C PRO A 28 -0.83 -3.61 4.33
N CYS A 29 -1.00 -4.71 5.06
CA CYS A 29 -0.61 -6.04 4.61
C CYS A 29 -1.37 -6.52 3.35
N THR A 30 -2.66 -6.21 3.24
CA THR A 30 -3.51 -6.61 2.10
C THR A 30 -3.06 -5.98 0.77
N PRO A 31 -2.93 -4.65 0.63
CA PRO A 31 -2.44 -4.06 -0.63
C PRO A 31 -0.99 -4.45 -0.93
N ALA A 32 -0.13 -4.57 0.09
CA ALA A 32 1.23 -5.11 -0.10
C ALA A 32 1.22 -6.53 -0.68
N GLY A 33 0.32 -7.40 -0.18
CA GLY A 33 0.09 -8.73 -0.72
C GLY A 33 -0.39 -8.71 -2.18
N CYS A 34 -1.31 -7.81 -2.54
CA CYS A 34 -1.76 -7.64 -3.92
C CYS A 34 -0.61 -7.28 -4.86
N VAL A 35 0.23 -6.29 -4.51
CA VAL A 35 1.40 -5.89 -5.31
C VAL A 35 2.38 -7.05 -5.44
N ARG A 36 2.61 -7.80 -4.35
CA ARG A 36 3.46 -9.00 -4.37
C ARG A 36 2.94 -10.04 -5.37
N LEU A 37 1.64 -10.35 -5.35
CA LEU A 37 1.03 -11.32 -6.25
C LEU A 37 1.09 -10.88 -7.72
N ILE A 38 0.87 -9.59 -7.99
CA ILE A 38 1.01 -9.02 -9.35
C ILE A 38 2.44 -9.21 -9.86
N GLY A 39 3.44 -8.93 -9.01
CA GLY A 39 4.85 -9.16 -9.34
C GLY A 39 5.20 -10.64 -9.55
N GLU A 40 4.68 -11.55 -8.72
CA GLU A 40 4.85 -13.01 -8.90
C GLU A 40 4.22 -13.52 -10.21
N ALA A 41 3.13 -12.90 -10.66
CA ALA A 41 2.47 -13.22 -11.92
C ALA A 41 3.23 -12.69 -13.16
N GLY A 42 4.30 -11.91 -12.98
CA GLY A 42 5.07 -11.34 -14.10
C GLY A 42 4.32 -10.25 -14.87
N VAL A 43 3.33 -9.60 -14.24
CA VAL A 43 2.56 -8.52 -14.85
C VAL A 43 3.32 -7.21 -14.67
N GLU A 44 3.65 -6.55 -15.78
CA GLU A 44 4.23 -5.20 -15.72
C GLU A 44 3.14 -4.15 -15.40
N THR A 45 3.38 -3.37 -14.35
CA THR A 45 2.53 -2.28 -13.88
C THR A 45 3.01 -0.91 -14.34
N SER A 46 4.28 -0.74 -14.71
CA SER A 46 4.79 0.55 -15.17
C SER A 46 4.08 1.00 -16.45
N GLY A 47 3.47 2.18 -16.41
CA GLY A 47 2.67 2.73 -17.50
C GLY A 47 1.33 2.03 -17.74
N ALA A 48 0.97 1.02 -16.93
CA ALA A 48 -0.30 0.32 -17.05
C ALA A 48 -1.47 1.17 -16.54
N LYS A 49 -2.64 0.99 -17.15
CA LYS A 49 -3.90 1.55 -16.63
C LYS A 49 -4.48 0.61 -15.58
N ALA A 50 -4.22 0.89 -14.32
CA ALA A 50 -4.82 0.17 -13.19
C ALA A 50 -6.17 0.78 -12.77
N VAL A 51 -7.07 -0.06 -12.25
CA VAL A 51 -8.36 0.37 -11.67
C VAL A 51 -8.52 -0.27 -10.31
N VAL A 52 -8.62 0.56 -9.26
CA VAL A 52 -8.94 0.10 -7.91
C VAL A 52 -10.42 0.37 -7.63
N ILE A 53 -11.20 -0.70 -7.44
CA ILE A 53 -12.64 -0.61 -7.12
C ILE A 53 -12.80 -0.70 -5.60
N GLY A 54 -13.04 0.43 -4.96
CA GLY A 54 -13.13 0.56 -3.51
C GLY A 54 -12.13 1.57 -2.96
N ARG A 55 -12.49 2.26 -1.87
CA ARG A 55 -11.71 3.38 -1.30
C ARG A 55 -11.58 3.33 0.22
N SER A 56 -11.58 2.12 0.78
CA SER A 56 -11.39 1.93 2.22
C SER A 56 -9.99 2.39 2.65
N MET A 57 -9.86 2.76 3.93
CA MET A 57 -8.56 3.13 4.51
C MET A 57 -7.59 1.95 4.59
N ILE A 58 -8.12 0.72 4.67
CA ILE A 58 -7.33 -0.49 4.91
C ILE A 58 -6.86 -1.19 3.63
N VAL A 59 -7.49 -0.93 2.47
CA VAL A 59 -7.16 -1.58 1.20
C VAL A 59 -7.21 -0.61 0.02
N GLY A 60 -8.38 -0.03 -0.27
CA GLY A 60 -8.59 0.66 -1.55
C GLY A 60 -7.69 1.88 -1.76
N LYS A 61 -7.62 2.77 -0.78
CA LYS A 61 -6.72 3.92 -0.83
C LYS A 61 -5.24 3.53 -0.85
N PRO A 62 -4.73 2.68 0.08
CA PRO A 62 -3.33 2.30 0.04
C PRO A 62 -2.95 1.53 -1.23
N MET A 63 -3.83 0.67 -1.77
CA MET A 63 -3.60 -0.01 -3.05
C MET A 63 -3.44 0.95 -4.23
N ALA A 64 -4.12 2.10 -4.20
CA ALA A 64 -4.02 3.10 -5.26
C ALA A 64 -2.77 3.99 -5.16
N LEU A 65 -2.04 3.92 -4.05
CA LEU A 65 -0.82 4.70 -3.79
C LEU A 65 0.47 3.88 -3.99
N LEU A 66 0.34 2.56 -4.11
CA LEU A 66 1.44 1.63 -4.41
C LEU A 66 1.53 1.39 -5.93
#